data_AF-A0A2Z4HIH7-F1
#
_entry.id   AF-A0A2Z4HIH7-F1
#
_cell.length_a   1.000
_cell.length_b   1.000
_cell.length_c   1.000
_cell.angle_alpha   90.00
_cell.angle_beta   90.00
_cell.angle_gamma   90.00
#
_symmetry.space_group_name_H-M   'P 1'
#
loop_
_entity.id
_entity.type
_entity.pdbx_description
1 polymer ?
#
loop_
_entity_poly.entity_id
_entity_poly.type
_entity_poly.pdbx_seq_one_letter_code
_entity_poly.pdbx_strand_id
1 'polypeptide(L)'
;DGNDPVTGHIISTTIGGKNGEPKQTISYMAERVVGTGSFGIVFQAKCLETGETVAIKKVLQDRRYKNRELELMRLMDHPNVVSL
;
A
#
# COMPACT_ATOMS: atom_id res chain seq x y z
N ASP A 1 -8.58 -16.87 -8.29
CA ASP A 1 -7.61 -16.88 -9.41
C ASP A 1 -6.73 -15.65 -9.36
N GLY A 2 -5.53 -15.81 -8.79
CA GLY A 2 -4.76 -14.72 -8.17
C GLY A 2 -3.44 -14.37 -8.86
N ASN A 3 -3.36 -14.54 -10.17
CA ASN A 3 -2.13 -14.27 -10.93
C ASN A 3 -2.38 -13.30 -12.09
N ASP A 4 -3.00 -12.17 -11.79
CA ASP A 4 -3.01 -11.03 -12.71
C ASP A 4 -1.65 -10.32 -12.56
N PRO A 5 -0.84 -10.16 -13.64
CA PRO A 5 0.43 -9.46 -13.53
C PRO A 5 0.17 -7.99 -13.19
N VAL A 6 0.20 -7.66 -11.90
CA VAL A 6 -0.04 -6.31 -11.38
C VAL A 6 1.01 -5.30 -11.88
N THR A 7 2.13 -5.76 -12.43
CA THR A 7 3.14 -4.90 -13.08
C THR A 7 2.51 -4.05 -14.19
N GLY A 8 2.64 -2.74 -14.10
CA GLY A 8 2.03 -1.76 -15.01
C GLY A 8 0.61 -1.32 -14.63
N HIS A 9 -0.02 -1.97 -13.65
CA HIS A 9 -1.33 -1.54 -13.17
C HIS A 9 -1.23 -0.27 -12.31
N ILE A 10 -2.23 0.59 -12.47
CA ILE A 10 -2.43 1.75 -11.60
C ILE A 10 -3.29 1.36 -10.42
N ILE A 11 -2.76 1.59 -9.22
CA ILE A 11 -3.45 1.44 -7.95
C ILE A 11 -3.83 2.84 -7.48
N SER A 12 -5.12 3.17 -7.51
CA SER A 12 -5.62 4.46 -7.02
C SER A 12 -6.30 4.29 -5.66
N THR A 13 -5.97 5.17 -4.72
CA THR A 13 -6.63 5.24 -3.40
C THR A 13 -7.02 6.68 -3.10
N THR A 14 -8.13 6.84 -2.38
CA THR A 14 -8.57 8.15 -1.89
C THR A 14 -8.09 8.31 -0.46
N ILE A 15 -7.18 9.25 -0.23
CA ILE A 15 -6.74 9.63 1.12
C ILE A 15 -7.67 10.76 1.61
N GLY A 16 -8.20 10.58 2.82
CA GLY A 16 -8.97 11.63 3.48
C GLY A 16 -8.08 12.84 3.76
N GLY A 17 -8.52 14.03 3.36
CA GLY A 17 -7.82 15.26 3.73
C GLY A 17 -7.80 15.42 5.25
N LYS A 18 -6.65 15.85 5.80
CA LYS A 18 -6.54 16.24 7.21
C LYS A 18 -7.06 17.67 7.37
N ASN A 19 -7.66 17.99 8.51
CA ASN A 19 -8.02 19.37 8.89
C ASN A 19 -8.96 20.13 7.93
N GLY A 20 -9.88 19.44 7.24
CA GLY A 20 -10.85 20.06 6.33
C GLY A 20 -10.41 20.17 4.88
N GLU A 21 -9.20 19.71 4.55
CA GLU A 21 -8.74 19.57 3.17
C GLU A 21 -9.62 18.60 2.38
N PRO A 22 -9.81 18.82 1.07
CA PRO A 22 -10.56 17.92 0.21
C PRO A 22 -9.88 16.54 0.16
N LYS A 23 -10.69 15.50 -0.04
CA LYS A 23 -10.17 14.16 -0.30
C LYS A 23 -9.32 14.19 -1.57
N GLN A 24 -8.12 13.63 -1.51
CA GLN A 24 -7.23 13.53 -2.66
C GLN A 24 -7.19 12.09 -3.14
N THR A 25 -7.33 11.89 -4.45
CA THR A 25 -7.00 10.61 -5.08
C THR A 25 -5.51 10.61 -5.38
N ILE A 26 -4.82 9.58 -4.90
CA ILE A 26 -3.40 9.32 -5.17
C ILE A 26 -3.29 8.04 -5.97
N SER A 27 -2.43 8.05 -6.98
CA SER A 27 -2.26 6.96 -7.93
C SER A 27 -0.83 6.43 -7.91
N TYR A 28 -0.70 5.11 -7.86
CA TYR A 28 0.59 4.42 -7.82
C TYR A 28 0.72 3.49 -9.01
N MET A 29 1.84 3.58 -9.72
CA MET A 29 2.18 2.62 -10.76
C MET A 29 2.99 1.48 -10.14
N ALA A 30 2.46 0.26 -10.16
CA ALA A 30 3.21 -0.91 -9.72
C ALA A 30 4.28 -1.28 -10.76
N GLU A 31 5.55 -1.09 -10.40
CA GLU A 31 6.68 -1.26 -11.34
C GLU A 31 7.17 -2.71 -11.40
N ARG A 32 7.20 -3.41 -10.26
CA ARG A 32 7.60 -4.82 -10.17
C ARG A 32 7.22 -5.46 -8.85
N VAL A 33 7.13 -6.78 -8.85
CA VAL A 33 7.10 -7.58 -7.61
C VAL A 33 8.50 -7.60 -7.00
N VAL A 34 8.59 -7.33 -5.69
CA VAL A 34 9.83 -7.42 -4.91
C VAL A 34 9.80 -8.51 -3.85
N GLY A 35 8.62 -9.07 -3.55
CA GLY A 35 8.50 -10.18 -2.62
C GLY A 35 7.16 -10.90 -2.75
N THR A 36 7.18 -12.21 -2.59
CA THR A 36 5.98 -13.05 -2.51
C THR A 36 6.09 -13.90 -1.25
N GLY A 37 5.04 -13.88 -0.43
CA GLY A 37 4.97 -14.68 0.79
C GLY A 37 3.58 -15.28 0.98
N SER A 38 3.43 -16.05 2.06
CA SER A 38 2.16 -16.73 2.39
C SER A 38 0.97 -15.78 2.54
N PHE A 39 1.21 -14.55 2.98
CA PHE A 39 0.15 -13.59 3.31
C PHE A 39 -0.06 -12.51 2.24
N GLY A 40 0.70 -12.52 1.15
CA GLY A 40 0.53 -11.54 0.09
C GLY A 40 1.77 -11.30 -0.76
N ILE A 41 1.65 -10.27 -1.60
CA ILE A 41 2.67 -9.84 -2.56
C ILE A 41 3.08 -8.41 -2.23
N VAL A 42 4.37 -8.11 -2.31
CA VAL A 42 4.91 -6.76 -2.18
C VAL A 42 5.38 -6.28 -3.54
N PHE A 43 4.91 -5.11 -3.93
CA PHE A 43 5.32 -4.40 -5.14
C PHE A 43 6.22 -3.23 -4.78
N GLN A 44 7.25 -3.00 -5.59
CA GLN A 44 7.78 -1.66 -5.73
C GLN A 44 6.84 -0.88 -6.65
N ALA A 45 6.45 0.32 -6.22
CA ALA A 45 5.59 1.19 -6.99
C ALA A 45 6.13 2.62 -6.97
N LYS A 46 5.66 3.44 -7.92
CA LYS A 46 5.95 4.87 -7.98
C LYS A 46 4.67 5.65 -7.75
N CYS A 47 4.67 6.57 -6.78
CA CYS A 47 3.63 7.57 -6.61
C CYS A 47 3.65 8.51 -7.82
N LEU A 48 2.52 8.66 -8.51
CA LEU A 48 2.46 9.47 -9.73
C LEU A 48 2.41 10.96 -9.41
N GLU A 49 1.92 11.33 -8.23
CA GLU A 49 1.80 12.70 -7.77
C GLU A 49 3.11 13.26 -7.22
N THR A 50 3.90 12.45 -6.50
CA THR A 50 5.16 12.89 -5.87
C THR A 50 6.41 12.37 -6.58
N GLY A 51 6.29 11.33 -7.40
CA GLY A 51 7.41 10.64 -8.02
C GLY A 51 8.19 9.71 -7.08
N GLU A 52 7.77 9.60 -5.82
CA GLU A 52 8.46 8.78 -4.81
C GLU A 52 8.27 7.28 -5.07
N THR A 53 9.32 6.50 -4.80
CA THR A 53 9.26 5.05 -4.81
C THR A 53 8.76 4.54 -3.46
N VAL A 54 7.74 3.68 -3.49
CA VAL A 54 7.08 3.12 -2.31
C VAL A 54 6.95 1.61 -2.41
N ALA A 55 6.72 0.96 -1.26
CA ALA A 55 6.36 -0.46 -1.20
C ALA A 55 4.84 -0.60 -1.00
N ILE A 56 4.17 -1.39 -1.84
CA ILE A 56 2.75 -1.71 -1.70
C ILE A 56 2.61 -3.19 -1.37
N LYS A 57 2.17 -3.51 -0.14
CA LYS A 57 1.86 -4.88 0.28
C LYS A 57 0.38 -5.19 0.02
N LYS A 58 0.10 -5.97 -1.01
CA LYS A 58 -1.24 -6.50 -1.31
C LYS A 58 -1.46 -7.77 -0.51
N VAL A 59 -2.37 -7.71 0.44
CA VAL A 59 -2.78 -8.85 1.27
C VAL A 59 -4.21 -9.27 0.93
N LEU A 60 -4.50 -10.56 1.05
CA LEU A 60 -5.88 -11.04 0.98
C LEU A 60 -6.62 -10.58 2.24
N GLN A 61 -7.72 -9.86 2.08
CA GLN A 61 -8.60 -9.51 3.17
C GLN A 61 -9.69 -10.58 3.31
N ASP A 62 -9.52 -11.50 4.26
CA ASP A 62 -10.57 -12.40 4.70
C ASP A 62 -11.25 -11.79 5.94
N ARG A 63 -12.58 -11.65 5.89
CA ARG A 63 -13.39 -10.99 6.93
C ARG A 63 -13.25 -11.64 8.31
N ARG A 64 -12.83 -12.90 8.37
CA ARG A 64 -12.61 -13.64 9.62
C ARG A 64 -11.27 -13.31 10.28
N TYR A 65 -10.32 -12.73 9.53
CA TYR A 65 -8.98 -12.43 10.00
C TYR A 65 -8.79 -10.91 10.09
N LYS A 66 -8.45 -10.43 11.29
CA LYS A 66 -8.08 -9.03 11.49
C LYS A 66 -6.69 -8.78 10.90
N ASN A 67 -6.52 -7.66 10.21
CA ASN A 67 -5.22 -7.20 9.75
C ASN A 67 -4.42 -6.57 10.93
N ARG A 68 -3.82 -7.43 11.75
CA ARG A 68 -3.04 -7.03 12.93
C ARG A 68 -1.85 -6.14 12.57
N GLU A 69 -1.22 -6.36 11.41
CA GLU A 69 -0.10 -5.55 10.95
C GLU A 69 -0.52 -4.08 10.78
N LEU A 70 -1.64 -3.82 10.12
CA LEU A 70 -2.16 -2.47 9.91
C LEU A 70 -2.46 -1.76 11.23
N GLU A 71 -3.05 -2.46 12.19
CA GLU A 71 -3.34 -1.92 13.52
C GLU A 71 -2.06 -1.52 14.26
N LEU A 72 -1.05 -2.40 14.25
CA LEU A 72 0.24 -2.12 14.89
C LEU A 72 0.99 -0.99 14.20
N MET A 73 1.04 -0.97 12.86
CA MET A 73 1.74 0.09 12.12
C MET A 73 1.16 1.48 12.36
N ARG A 74 -0.16 1.60 12.57
CA ARG A 74 -0.81 2.87 12.93
C ARG A 74 -0.42 3.41 14.32
N LEU A 75 0.06 2.54 15.20
CA LEU A 75 0.47 2.90 16.56
C LEU A 75 1.97 3.19 16.68
N MET A 76 2.75 2.95 15.63
CA MET A 76 4.20 3.14 15.65
C MET A 76 4.58 4.47 15.00
N ASP A 77 5.34 5.27 15.74
CA ASP A 77 6.01 6.47 15.25
C ASP A 77 7.40 6.55 15.91
N HIS A 78 8.42 6.09 15.18
CA HIS A 78 9.78 5.99 15.69
C HIS A 78 10.78 6.07 14.54
N PRO A 79 11.94 6.75 14.69
CA PRO A 79 12.91 6.96 13.61
C PRO A 79 13.51 5.68 13.00
N ASN A 80 13.40 4.54 13.70
CA ASN A 80 13.88 3.24 13.22
C ASN A 80 12.76 2.28 12.79
N VAL A 81 11.54 2.79 12.65
CA VAL A 81 10.38 2.02 12.18
C VAL A 81 9.85 2.67 10.91
N VAL A 82 9.56 1.85 9.89
CA VAL A 82 8.99 2.35 8.63
C VAL A 82 7.57 2.84 8.89
N SER A 83 7.28 4.06 8.44
CA SER A 83 5.94 4.67 8.53
C SER A 83 4.96 4.01 7.56
N LEU A 84 3.68 4.04 7.94
CA LEU A 84 2.56 3.68 7.07
C LEU A 84 2.28 4.76 6.03
#